data_AF-A0A1Y1M5L4-F1
#
_entry.id   AF-A0A1Y1M5L4-F1
#
_cell.length_a   1.000
_cell.length_b   1.000
_cell.length_c   1.000
_cell.angle_alpha   90.00
_cell.angle_beta   90.00
_cell.angle_gamma   90.00
#
_symmetry.space_group_name_H-M   'P 1'
#
loop_
_entity.id
_entity.type
_entity.pdbx_description
1 polymer ?
#
loop_
_entity_poly.entity_id
_entity_poly.type
_entity_poly.pdbx_seq_one_letter_code
_entity_poly.pdbx_strand_id
1 'polypeptide(L)'
;MSSIGVECDKKVKEKKRMVCERQTEQKIKEPKLKPPSVYERVFGKPGKPRDHYFTAGVKINESNKRNIHTEALPFSYPKDLEEFSYRIMSKAWRKNRIKRENERKYNERSSQRTRQKMDLLNRLYVEEPEVKSMKTILHVDPKFFTLVEGRPVACKFNRRDYIEDVRNVLRTKIVTGYREDDIMQIDENFATEVKVVQEIEVELQKYVNKFEEFLEEDYSTTMALITESDQQQSQADEQNEILLNLSKEFGSIQSTVFNLEEKWRNCKMYQKFLYLVSPMDWRENHDFYLRQEKSNESIGDPSVFERFKLAPVGEVQSLANLIDQFVEDVEMQDEPELFFTEPNQLLKVFSFIELQNLNTLLHSEELAVPLEQVKEAMKYIEKSFNNQVTSLQDEIDNLEREIM
;
A
#
# COMPACT_ATOMS: atom_id res chain seq x y z
N MET A 1 -31.23 -36.11 -57.63
CA MET A 1 -30.47 -35.22 -58.55
C MET A 1 -29.92 -34.08 -57.70
N SER A 2 -28.64 -33.75 -57.59
CA SER A 2 -27.38 -34.30 -58.08
C SER A 2 -26.35 -33.95 -57.00
N SER A 3 -25.54 -34.91 -56.61
CA SER A 3 -24.31 -34.68 -55.84
C SER A 3 -23.31 -33.91 -56.70
N ILE A 4 -22.53 -33.00 -56.11
CA ILE A 4 -21.14 -32.82 -56.52
C ILE A 4 -20.33 -32.27 -55.35
N GLY A 5 -19.30 -33.05 -55.03
CA GLY A 5 -18.40 -32.87 -53.92
C GLY A 5 -17.33 -31.82 -54.19
N VAL A 6 -16.81 -31.34 -53.08
CA VAL A 6 -15.69 -30.43 -52.90
C VAL A 6 -14.40 -31.12 -53.38
N GLU A 7 -13.59 -30.41 -54.16
CA GLU A 7 -12.19 -30.77 -54.40
C GLU A 7 -11.30 -29.55 -54.15
N CYS A 8 -10.35 -29.74 -53.24
CA CYS A 8 -9.44 -28.74 -52.71
C CYS A 8 -8.27 -28.50 -53.66
N ASP A 9 -8.00 -27.24 -54.01
CA ASP A 9 -6.77 -26.87 -54.73
C ASP A 9 -5.82 -26.05 -53.84
N LYS A 10 -4.77 -26.74 -53.39
CA LYS A 10 -3.62 -26.18 -52.67
C LYS A 10 -2.68 -25.50 -53.67
N LYS A 11 -2.65 -24.18 -53.72
CA LYS A 11 -1.50 -23.43 -54.27
C LYS A 11 -1.10 -22.28 -53.34
N VAL A 12 -0.21 -22.62 -52.41
CA VAL A 12 0.60 -21.70 -51.62
C VAL A 12 1.50 -20.94 -52.59
N LYS A 13 1.24 -19.64 -52.80
CA LYS A 13 2.18 -18.73 -53.46
C LYS A 13 3.19 -18.26 -52.41
N GLU A 14 4.39 -18.81 -52.47
CA GLU A 14 5.55 -18.33 -51.73
C GLU A 14 5.77 -16.84 -52.02
N LYS A 15 5.79 -16.02 -50.96
CA LYS A 15 6.14 -14.60 -51.03
C LYS A 15 7.61 -14.50 -51.44
N LYS A 16 7.87 -14.03 -52.66
CA LYS A 16 9.21 -13.61 -53.10
C LYS A 16 9.77 -12.60 -52.10
N ARG A 17 10.97 -12.89 -51.55
CA ARG A 17 11.75 -11.96 -50.73
C ARG A 17 12.04 -10.71 -51.58
N MET A 18 11.42 -9.58 -51.27
CA MET A 18 11.86 -8.29 -51.81
C MET A 18 13.16 -7.93 -51.11
N VAL A 19 14.27 -8.17 -51.81
CA VAL A 19 15.56 -7.56 -51.53
C VAL A 19 15.40 -6.08 -51.88
N CYS A 20 15.12 -5.24 -50.89
CA CYS A 20 15.27 -3.81 -51.05
C CYS A 20 16.78 -3.52 -51.07
N GLU A 21 17.36 -3.49 -52.27
CA GLU A 21 18.61 -2.77 -52.50
C GLU A 21 18.39 -1.33 -52.01
N ARG A 22 19.12 -0.93 -50.97
CA ARG A 22 19.21 0.48 -50.61
C ARG A 22 19.81 1.20 -51.81
N GLN A 23 18.98 1.91 -52.57
CA GLN A 23 19.49 2.99 -53.40
C GLN A 23 20.20 3.95 -52.45
N THR A 24 21.53 3.93 -52.48
CA THR A 24 22.33 4.93 -51.80
C THR A 24 22.08 6.24 -52.53
N GLU A 25 21.14 7.03 -52.02
CA GLU A 25 21.03 8.44 -52.37
C GLU A 25 22.44 9.04 -52.24
N GLN A 26 22.96 9.56 -53.33
CA GLN A 26 24.22 10.29 -53.34
C GLN A 26 24.02 11.49 -52.43
N LYS A 27 24.51 11.40 -51.18
CA LYS A 27 24.52 12.53 -50.26
C LYS A 27 25.28 13.66 -50.94
N ILE A 28 24.55 14.70 -51.34
CA ILE A 28 25.12 15.98 -51.72
C ILE A 28 26.03 16.38 -50.56
N LYS A 29 27.35 16.44 -50.81
CA LYS A 29 28.31 16.88 -49.79
C LYS A 29 28.06 18.37 -49.58
N GLU A 30 27.23 18.69 -48.59
CA GLU A 30 27.14 20.06 -48.09
C GLU A 30 28.55 20.56 -47.75
N PRO A 31 28.90 21.82 -48.07
CA PRO A 31 30.23 22.35 -47.78
C PRO A 31 30.49 22.21 -46.29
N LYS A 32 31.60 21.56 -45.91
CA LYS A 32 32.00 21.39 -44.51
C LYS A 32 32.33 22.77 -43.92
N LEU A 33 31.33 23.44 -43.36
CA LEU A 33 31.54 24.62 -42.53
C LEU A 33 32.32 24.19 -41.29
N LYS A 34 33.42 24.90 -40.97
CA LYS A 34 34.15 24.66 -39.73
C LYS A 34 33.18 24.85 -38.55
N PRO A 35 33.14 23.93 -37.57
CA PRO A 35 32.27 24.10 -36.42
C PRO A 35 32.67 25.38 -35.67
N PRO A 36 31.71 26.18 -35.19
CA PRO A 36 32.02 27.42 -34.49
C PRO A 36 32.83 27.13 -33.23
N SER A 37 33.80 27.99 -32.96
CA SER A 37 34.61 27.96 -31.74
C SER A 37 33.71 27.98 -30.50
N VAL A 38 34.18 27.41 -29.38
CA VAL A 38 33.44 27.42 -28.11
C VAL A 38 33.04 28.84 -27.72
N TYR A 39 33.94 29.82 -27.92
CA TYR A 39 33.65 31.23 -27.70
C TYR A 39 32.60 31.80 -28.66
N GLU A 40 32.66 31.45 -29.95
CA GLU A 40 31.65 31.88 -30.94
C GLU A 40 30.26 31.31 -30.62
N ARG A 41 30.19 30.12 -30.01
CA ARG A 41 28.93 29.48 -29.61
C ARG A 41 28.28 30.19 -28.42
N VAL A 42 29.07 30.63 -27.45
CA VAL A 42 28.58 31.30 -26.24
C VAL A 42 28.25 32.76 -26.53
N PHE A 43 29.13 33.48 -27.23
CA PHE A 43 29.07 34.94 -27.35
C PHE A 43 28.64 35.44 -28.74
N GLY A 44 28.58 34.58 -29.77
CA GLY A 44 28.31 35.00 -31.15
C GLY A 44 29.50 35.73 -31.78
N LYS A 45 29.40 36.11 -33.07
CA LYS A 45 30.45 36.89 -33.75
C LYS A 45 30.27 38.38 -33.46
N PRO A 46 31.29 39.09 -32.96
CA PRO A 46 31.19 40.54 -32.75
C PRO A 46 31.00 41.25 -34.09
N GLY A 47 30.06 42.21 -34.15
CA GLY A 47 29.75 42.99 -35.35
C GLY A 47 28.76 42.36 -36.33
N LYS A 48 28.28 41.14 -36.08
CA LYS A 48 27.09 40.60 -36.74
C LYS A 48 25.97 40.48 -35.72
N PRO A 49 24.83 41.16 -35.90
CA PRO A 49 23.66 40.92 -35.05
C PRO A 49 23.35 39.42 -35.09
N ARG A 50 22.93 38.85 -33.95
CA ARG A 50 22.35 37.51 -33.94
C ARG A 50 20.99 37.59 -34.60
N ASP A 51 20.97 37.64 -35.92
CA ASP A 51 19.78 37.55 -36.73
C ASP A 51 19.32 36.09 -36.75
N HIS A 52 18.87 35.61 -35.59
CA HIS A 52 17.93 34.50 -35.53
C HIS A 52 16.55 35.06 -35.81
N TYR A 53 16.35 35.59 -37.02
CA TYR A 53 14.99 35.73 -37.52
C TYR A 53 14.38 34.34 -37.52
N PHE A 54 13.10 34.25 -37.13
CA PHE A 54 12.39 32.96 -37.07
C PHE A 54 12.50 32.20 -38.41
N THR A 55 12.72 32.92 -39.51
CA THR A 55 12.85 32.43 -40.89
C THR A 55 14.27 32.03 -41.31
N ALA A 56 15.30 32.31 -40.52
CA ALA A 56 16.70 32.08 -40.89
C ALA A 56 17.13 30.65 -40.53
N GLY A 57 16.99 29.72 -41.48
CA GLY A 57 17.60 28.38 -41.37
C GLY A 57 16.98 27.29 -42.23
N VAL A 58 15.69 27.42 -42.58
CA VAL A 58 15.00 26.45 -43.45
C VAL A 58 14.26 27.24 -44.53
N LYS A 59 14.83 27.32 -45.73
CA LYS A 59 14.09 27.81 -46.90
C LYS A 59 13.04 26.76 -47.27
N ILE A 60 11.82 27.22 -47.57
CA ILE A 60 10.73 26.34 -47.97
C ILE A 60 10.97 25.97 -49.43
N ASN A 61 11.14 24.68 -49.66
CA ASN A 61 11.25 24.09 -50.98
C ASN A 61 9.91 23.45 -51.35
N GLU A 62 9.69 23.15 -52.63
CA GLU A 62 8.50 22.41 -53.10
C GLU A 62 8.30 21.08 -52.34
N SER A 63 9.39 20.45 -51.88
CA SER A 63 9.38 19.21 -51.09
C SER A 63 8.92 19.39 -49.63
N ASN A 64 9.12 20.59 -49.06
CA ASN A 64 8.83 20.92 -47.67
C ASN A 64 7.57 21.79 -47.51
N LYS A 65 7.03 22.32 -48.62
CA LYS A 65 5.83 23.16 -48.61
C LYS A 65 4.62 22.34 -48.17
N ARG A 66 3.88 22.89 -47.22
CA ARG A 66 2.63 22.30 -46.74
C ARG A 66 1.50 22.61 -47.72
N ASN A 67 0.88 21.59 -48.29
CA ASN A 67 -0.24 21.77 -49.22
C ASN A 67 -1.55 21.85 -48.44
N ILE A 68 -2.04 23.08 -48.24
CA ILE A 68 -3.27 23.37 -47.46
C ILE A 68 -4.48 22.59 -48.02
N HIS A 69 -4.52 22.36 -49.33
CA HIS A 69 -5.65 21.69 -49.99
C HIS A 69 -5.69 20.17 -49.81
N THR A 70 -4.57 19.53 -49.47
CA THR A 70 -4.49 18.06 -49.31
C THR A 70 -4.63 17.60 -47.86
N GLU A 71 -4.48 18.53 -46.91
CA GLU A 71 -4.51 18.21 -45.50
C GLU A 71 -5.89 18.44 -44.89
N ALA A 72 -6.22 17.63 -43.87
CA ALA A 72 -7.43 17.83 -43.09
C ALA A 72 -7.35 19.16 -42.33
N LEU A 73 -8.40 19.96 -42.43
CA LEU A 73 -8.50 21.23 -41.72
C LEU A 73 -8.47 20.97 -40.20
N PRO A 74 -7.64 21.69 -39.43
CA PRO A 74 -7.50 21.45 -37.99
C PRO A 74 -8.79 21.73 -37.20
N PHE A 75 -9.75 22.43 -37.81
CA PHE A 75 -11.02 22.82 -37.21
C PHE A 75 -12.24 22.25 -37.94
N SER A 76 -12.06 21.26 -38.82
CA SER A 76 -13.21 20.55 -39.40
C SER A 76 -13.70 19.46 -38.46
N TYR A 77 -14.97 19.53 -38.06
CA TYR A 77 -15.63 18.42 -37.38
C TYR A 77 -15.97 17.30 -38.36
N PRO A 78 -15.84 16.01 -37.97
CA PRO A 78 -16.41 14.92 -38.76
C PRO A 78 -17.93 15.13 -38.90
N LYS A 79 -18.49 14.65 -40.01
CA LYS A 79 -19.95 14.60 -40.16
C LYS A 79 -20.53 13.65 -39.12
N ASP A 80 -21.76 13.88 -38.65
CA ASP A 80 -22.37 13.18 -37.49
C ASP A 80 -22.27 11.64 -37.56
N LEU A 81 -22.42 11.03 -38.74
CA LEU A 81 -22.29 9.57 -38.92
C LEU A 81 -20.86 9.02 -38.74
N GLU A 82 -19.84 9.87 -38.77
CA GLU A 82 -18.42 9.52 -38.67
C GLU A 82 -17.81 9.88 -37.30
N GLU A 83 -18.61 10.40 -36.36
CA GLU A 83 -18.10 10.82 -35.05
C GLU A 83 -17.49 9.64 -34.26
N PHE A 84 -18.16 8.49 -34.30
CA PHE A 84 -17.69 7.28 -33.60
C PHE A 84 -16.36 6.76 -34.15
N SER A 85 -16.23 6.68 -35.47
CA SER A 85 -15.00 6.25 -36.13
C SER A 85 -13.87 7.26 -35.91
N TYR A 86 -14.18 8.56 -35.95
CA TYR A 86 -13.23 9.63 -35.63
C TYR A 86 -12.72 9.53 -34.18
N ARG A 87 -13.59 9.24 -33.20
CA ARG A 87 -13.20 9.11 -31.79
C ARG A 87 -12.24 7.94 -31.57
N ILE A 88 -12.46 6.82 -32.25
CA ILE A 88 -11.57 5.64 -32.22
C ILE A 88 -10.24 5.96 -32.91
N MET A 89 -10.29 6.52 -34.12
CA MET A 89 -9.11 6.86 -34.90
C MET A 89 -8.26 7.95 -34.22
N SER A 90 -8.87 8.95 -33.60
CA SER A 90 -8.17 10.01 -32.84
C SER A 90 -7.37 9.45 -31.66
N LYS A 91 -7.89 8.43 -30.97
CA LYS A 91 -7.12 7.69 -29.95
C LYS A 91 -5.93 6.95 -30.57
N ALA A 92 -6.13 6.28 -31.71
CA ALA A 92 -5.07 5.57 -32.42
C ALA A 92 -3.99 6.52 -32.98
N TRP A 93 -4.37 7.66 -33.56
CA TRP A 93 -3.46 8.68 -34.07
C TRP A 93 -2.61 9.30 -32.97
N ARG A 94 -3.20 9.59 -31.80
CA ARG A 94 -2.44 10.06 -30.63
C ARG A 94 -1.40 9.03 -30.18
N LYS A 95 -1.79 7.76 -30.06
CA LYS A 95 -0.85 6.67 -29.71
C LYS A 95 0.27 6.52 -30.75
N ASN A 96 -0.06 6.55 -32.04
CA ASN A 96 0.94 6.47 -33.12
C ASN A 96 1.87 7.69 -33.17
N ARG A 97 1.39 8.89 -32.80
CA ARG A 97 2.23 10.09 -32.68
C ARG A 97 3.23 9.94 -31.52
N ILE A 98 2.75 9.50 -30.35
CA ILE A 98 3.61 9.24 -29.18
C ILE A 98 4.64 8.15 -29.49
N LYS A 99 4.24 7.08 -30.17
CA LYS A 99 5.15 5.99 -30.59
C LYS A 99 6.28 6.51 -31.48
N ARG A 100 5.96 7.30 -32.51
CA ARG A 100 6.95 7.95 -33.40
C ARG A 100 7.89 8.90 -32.67
N GLU A 101 7.45 9.53 -31.58
CA GLU A 101 8.31 10.39 -30.76
C GLU A 101 9.21 9.59 -29.82
N ASN A 102 8.70 8.50 -29.25
CA ASN A 102 9.47 7.61 -28.40
C ASN A 102 10.56 6.87 -29.18
N GLU A 103 10.36 6.63 -30.48
CA GLU A 103 11.36 6.09 -31.40
C GLU A 103 12.57 7.04 -31.59
N ARG A 104 12.41 8.35 -31.32
CA ARG A 104 13.52 9.31 -31.40
C ARG A 104 14.42 9.21 -30.17
N LYS A 105 15.71 9.49 -30.38
CA LYS A 105 16.70 9.58 -29.30
C LYS A 105 16.30 10.66 -28.29
N TYR A 106 16.65 10.47 -27.02
CA TYR A 106 16.29 11.38 -25.93
C TYR A 106 16.59 12.86 -26.25
N ASN A 107 17.78 13.15 -26.81
CA ASN A 107 18.22 14.51 -27.14
C ASN A 107 17.45 15.16 -28.33
N GLU A 108 16.73 14.36 -29.11
CA GLU A 108 15.94 14.80 -30.28
C GLU A 108 14.44 14.90 -29.97
N ARG A 109 14.02 14.55 -28.74
CA ARG A 109 12.63 14.66 -28.31
C ARG A 109 12.29 16.12 -28.06
N SER A 110 11.20 16.58 -28.66
CA SER A 110 10.74 17.95 -28.53
C SER A 110 10.05 18.17 -27.19
N SER A 111 10.45 19.23 -26.48
CA SER A 111 9.68 19.73 -25.34
C SER A 111 8.35 20.32 -25.79
N GLN A 112 7.38 20.48 -24.87
CA GLN A 112 6.09 21.09 -25.19
C GLN A 112 6.22 22.49 -25.81
N ARG A 113 7.16 23.30 -25.30
CA ARG A 113 7.47 24.64 -25.84
C ARG A 113 8.11 24.55 -27.23
N THR A 114 8.95 23.55 -27.44
CA THR A 114 9.58 23.29 -28.75
C THR A 114 8.52 22.90 -29.78
N ARG A 115 7.55 22.03 -29.43
CA ARG A 115 6.46 21.58 -30.32
C ARG A 115 5.63 22.70 -30.92
N GLN A 116 5.32 23.74 -30.13
CA GLN A 116 4.54 24.88 -30.61
C GLN A 116 5.28 25.71 -31.67
N LYS A 117 6.62 25.69 -31.63
CA LYS A 117 7.49 26.43 -32.55
C LYS A 117 7.97 25.58 -33.74
N MET A 118 7.84 24.26 -33.67
CA MET A 118 8.13 23.37 -34.79
C MET A 118 7.17 23.67 -35.94
N ASP A 119 7.67 23.60 -37.18
CA ASP A 119 6.86 23.70 -38.41
C ASP A 119 6.14 25.05 -38.65
N LEU A 120 6.43 26.08 -37.84
CA LEU A 120 5.72 27.36 -37.92
C LEU A 120 5.89 28.05 -39.29
N LEU A 121 7.07 27.97 -39.91
CA LEU A 121 7.31 28.56 -41.22
C LEU A 121 6.45 27.89 -42.29
N ASN A 122 6.41 26.55 -42.30
CA ASN A 122 5.62 25.80 -43.27
C ASN A 122 4.10 26.05 -43.08
N ARG A 123 3.66 26.33 -41.84
CA ARG A 123 2.26 26.68 -41.52
C ARG A 123 1.86 28.09 -41.97
N LEU A 124 2.80 29.03 -41.98
CA LEU A 124 2.55 30.44 -42.30
C LEU A 124 2.95 30.80 -43.74
N TYR A 125 3.44 29.84 -44.51
CA TYR A 125 3.87 30.07 -45.88
C TYR A 125 2.68 30.31 -46.80
N VAL A 126 2.69 31.46 -47.45
CA VAL A 126 1.77 31.83 -48.53
C VAL A 126 2.61 32.00 -49.77
N GLU A 127 2.21 31.36 -50.88
CA GLU A 127 2.85 31.63 -52.17
C GLU A 127 2.57 33.07 -52.57
N GLU A 128 3.65 33.84 -52.76
CA GLU A 128 3.53 35.18 -53.31
C GLU A 128 2.97 35.06 -54.74
N PRO A 129 1.82 35.69 -55.05
CA PRO A 129 1.28 35.63 -56.40
C PRO A 129 2.25 36.31 -57.36
N GLU A 130 2.41 35.77 -58.57
CA GLU A 130 3.18 36.43 -59.63
C GLU A 130 2.50 37.76 -59.99
N VAL A 131 2.99 38.86 -59.41
CA VAL A 131 2.51 40.21 -59.73
C VAL A 131 2.97 40.54 -61.14
N LYS A 132 2.10 40.33 -62.14
CA LYS A 132 2.29 40.94 -63.46
C LYS A 132 2.28 42.45 -63.25
N SER A 133 3.42 43.11 -63.39
CA SER A 133 3.51 44.56 -63.19
C SER A 133 2.61 45.27 -64.19
N MET A 134 1.54 45.89 -63.71
CA MET A 134 0.69 46.74 -64.52
C MET A 134 1.54 47.95 -64.94
N LYS A 135 1.73 48.17 -66.25
CA LYS A 135 2.49 49.32 -66.75
C LYS A 135 1.77 50.61 -66.34
N THR A 136 2.32 51.34 -65.39
CA THR A 136 1.84 52.69 -65.01
C THR A 136 2.24 53.70 -66.08
N ILE A 137 1.59 54.88 -66.10
CA ILE A 137 1.91 55.95 -67.05
C ILE A 137 3.39 56.40 -66.91
N LEU A 138 3.95 56.34 -65.70
CA LEU A 138 5.37 56.57 -65.42
C LEU A 138 6.32 55.56 -66.09
N HIS A 139 5.86 54.33 -66.33
CA HIS A 139 6.63 53.33 -67.08
C HIS A 139 6.60 53.59 -68.59
N VAL A 140 5.57 54.28 -69.10
CA VAL A 140 5.46 54.66 -70.53
C VAL A 140 6.23 55.95 -70.81
N ASP A 141 6.06 56.96 -69.94
CA ASP A 141 6.84 58.19 -69.96
C ASP A 141 7.23 58.61 -68.53
N PRO A 142 8.52 58.48 -68.16
CA PRO A 142 9.03 58.88 -66.85
C PRO A 142 8.88 60.39 -66.57
N LYS A 143 8.65 61.21 -67.60
CA LYS A 143 8.53 62.67 -67.50
C LYS A 143 7.10 63.18 -67.54
N PHE A 144 6.10 62.29 -67.57
CA PHE A 144 4.69 62.68 -67.68
C PHE A 144 4.26 63.65 -66.56
N PHE A 145 4.52 63.29 -65.30
CA PHE A 145 4.11 64.12 -64.16
C PHE A 145 4.93 65.42 -64.05
N THR A 146 6.23 65.40 -64.39
CA THR A 146 7.07 66.62 -64.41
C THR A 146 6.69 67.60 -65.51
N LEU A 147 6.07 67.15 -66.61
CA LEU A 147 5.53 68.01 -67.67
C LEU A 147 4.15 68.59 -67.36
N VAL A 148 3.38 67.91 -66.49
CA VAL A 148 2.02 68.29 -66.09
C VAL A 148 2.04 69.16 -64.83
N GLU A 149 3.01 68.95 -63.94
CA GLU A 149 3.28 69.81 -62.78
C GLU A 149 3.51 71.26 -63.22
N GLY A 150 2.66 72.17 -62.76
CA GLY A 150 2.76 73.61 -63.02
C GLY A 150 1.96 74.13 -64.22
N ARG A 151 1.29 73.26 -64.99
CA ARG A 151 0.29 73.72 -65.98
C ARG A 151 -1.07 73.87 -65.30
N PRO A 152 -1.74 75.04 -65.35
CA PRO A 152 -3.12 75.15 -64.94
C PRO A 152 -3.95 74.26 -65.87
N VAL A 153 -4.45 73.13 -65.35
CA VAL A 153 -5.48 72.38 -66.05
C VAL A 153 -6.68 73.31 -66.10
N ALA A 154 -6.99 73.85 -67.28
CA ALA A 154 -8.14 74.71 -67.47
C ALA A 154 -9.42 73.86 -67.34
N CYS A 155 -9.82 73.56 -66.10
CA CYS A 155 -11.12 73.00 -65.79
C CYS A 155 -12.13 74.09 -66.13
N LYS A 156 -12.73 74.00 -67.31
CA LYS A 156 -13.87 74.87 -67.66
C LYS A 156 -14.94 74.64 -66.59
N PHE A 157 -15.30 75.68 -65.85
CA PHE A 157 -16.35 75.60 -64.82
C PHE A 157 -17.61 75.01 -65.45
N ASN A 158 -17.90 73.77 -65.07
CA ASN A 158 -19.07 73.07 -65.53
C ASN A 158 -20.14 73.20 -64.45
N ARG A 159 -21.22 73.90 -64.79
CA ARG A 159 -22.34 74.14 -63.87
C ARG A 159 -22.91 72.84 -63.31
N ARG A 160 -22.88 71.74 -64.08
CA ARG A 160 -23.38 70.43 -63.63
C ARG A 160 -22.52 69.84 -62.52
N ASP A 161 -21.20 69.93 -62.67
CA ASP A 161 -20.24 69.38 -61.70
C ASP A 161 -20.32 70.19 -60.39
N TYR A 162 -20.45 71.51 -60.46
CA TYR A 162 -20.69 72.36 -59.28
C TYR A 162 -21.99 72.01 -58.55
N ILE A 163 -23.09 71.80 -59.28
CA ILE A 163 -24.37 71.40 -58.67
C ILE A 163 -24.24 70.03 -58.00
N GLU A 164 -23.50 69.10 -58.60
CA GLU A 164 -23.28 67.78 -58.02
C GLU A 164 -22.36 67.83 -56.79
N ASP A 165 -21.31 68.67 -56.80
CA ASP A 165 -20.45 68.91 -55.65
C ASP A 165 -21.24 69.51 -54.48
N VAL A 166 -22.11 70.49 -54.73
CA VAL A 166 -22.98 71.07 -53.70
C VAL A 166 -23.93 70.01 -53.13
N ARG A 167 -24.50 69.14 -53.97
CA ARG A 167 -25.32 68.01 -53.51
C ARG A 167 -24.51 67.00 -52.72
N ASN A 168 -23.29 66.71 -53.13
CA ASN A 168 -22.40 65.78 -52.42
C ASN A 168 -22.00 66.35 -51.06
N VAL A 169 -21.70 67.64 -50.96
CA VAL A 169 -21.45 68.33 -49.69
C VAL A 169 -22.67 68.29 -48.78
N LEU A 170 -23.89 68.44 -49.34
CA LEU A 170 -25.11 68.31 -48.55
C LEU A 170 -25.30 66.86 -48.06
N ARG A 171 -25.12 65.86 -48.93
CA ARG A 171 -25.24 64.44 -48.58
C ARG A 171 -24.24 64.06 -47.49
N THR A 172 -22.99 64.49 -47.61
CA THR A 172 -21.96 64.20 -46.59
C THR A 172 -22.32 64.85 -45.27
N LYS A 173 -22.76 66.11 -45.25
CA LYS A 173 -23.23 66.76 -44.02
C LYS A 173 -24.37 66.01 -43.33
N ILE A 174 -25.36 65.54 -44.10
CA ILE A 174 -26.46 64.76 -43.55
C ILE A 174 -25.95 63.43 -42.96
N VAL A 175 -25.06 62.73 -43.69
CA VAL A 175 -24.45 61.48 -43.18
C VAL A 175 -23.62 61.74 -41.93
N THR A 176 -22.84 62.82 -41.89
CA THR A 176 -22.07 63.22 -40.69
C THR A 176 -23.00 63.45 -39.51
N GLY A 177 -24.13 64.15 -39.69
CA GLY A 177 -25.12 64.34 -38.63
C GLY A 177 -25.66 63.01 -38.07
N TYR A 178 -26.07 62.07 -38.94
CA TYR A 178 -26.49 60.74 -38.49
C TYR A 178 -25.39 59.98 -37.73
N ARG A 179 -24.13 60.13 -38.15
CA ARG A 179 -23.00 59.51 -37.45
C ARG A 179 -22.74 60.16 -36.09
N GLU A 180 -22.92 61.46 -35.97
CA GLU A 180 -22.80 62.18 -34.69
C GLU A 180 -23.92 61.74 -33.72
N ASP A 181 -25.15 61.57 -34.21
CA ASP A 181 -26.25 61.03 -33.41
C ASP A 181 -25.98 59.58 -32.96
N ASP A 182 -25.50 58.72 -33.87
CA ASP A 182 -25.10 57.33 -33.55
C ASP A 182 -24.01 57.32 -32.44
N ILE A 183 -23.01 58.20 -32.54
CA ILE A 183 -21.94 58.32 -31.54
C ILE A 183 -22.52 58.74 -30.18
N MET A 184 -23.42 59.72 -30.16
CA MET A 184 -24.03 60.20 -28.91
C MET A 184 -24.83 59.09 -28.22
N GLN A 185 -25.55 58.27 -28.98
CA GLN A 185 -26.27 57.11 -28.44
C GLN A 185 -25.31 56.05 -27.88
N ILE A 186 -24.19 55.79 -28.56
CA ILE A 186 -23.17 54.86 -28.06
C ILE A 186 -22.55 55.38 -26.77
N ASP A 187 -22.23 56.67 -26.68
CA ASP A 187 -21.64 57.28 -25.49
C ASP A 187 -22.59 57.23 -24.28
N GLU A 188 -23.89 57.45 -24.49
CA GLU A 188 -24.90 57.30 -23.43
C GLU A 188 -24.98 55.85 -22.94
N ASN A 189 -25.09 54.89 -23.87
CA ASN A 189 -25.11 53.47 -23.53
C ASN A 189 -23.84 53.07 -22.77
N PHE A 190 -22.67 53.48 -23.25
CA PHE A 190 -21.39 53.21 -22.60
C PHE A 190 -21.37 53.77 -21.17
N ALA A 191 -21.87 54.99 -20.95
CA ALA A 191 -21.95 55.57 -19.62
C ALA A 191 -22.89 54.77 -18.68
N THR A 192 -23.98 54.20 -19.20
CA THR A 192 -24.86 53.32 -18.41
C THR A 192 -24.22 51.98 -18.10
N GLU A 193 -23.57 51.33 -19.07
CA GLU A 193 -22.88 50.05 -18.89
C GLU A 193 -21.76 50.18 -17.86
N VAL A 194 -20.98 51.26 -17.91
CA VAL A 194 -19.91 51.52 -16.92
C VAL A 194 -20.47 51.62 -15.51
N LYS A 195 -21.62 52.30 -15.32
CA LYS A 195 -22.26 52.39 -13.99
C LYS A 195 -22.69 51.02 -13.48
N VAL A 196 -23.31 50.20 -14.33
CA VAL A 196 -23.72 48.84 -13.98
C VAL A 196 -22.52 47.97 -13.61
N VAL A 197 -21.42 48.07 -14.37
CA VAL A 197 -20.19 47.34 -14.07
C VAL A 197 -19.59 47.76 -12.72
N GLN A 198 -19.58 49.06 -12.41
CA GLN A 198 -19.11 49.57 -11.12
C GLN A 198 -19.98 49.08 -9.95
N GLU A 199 -21.31 49.04 -10.13
CA GLU A 199 -22.21 48.48 -9.13
C GLU A 199 -21.90 47.00 -8.86
N ILE A 200 -21.70 46.20 -9.92
CA ILE A 200 -21.33 44.79 -9.82
C ILE A 200 -19.96 44.63 -9.13
N GLU A 201 -18.99 45.48 -9.43
CA GLU A 201 -17.66 45.44 -8.81
C GLU A 201 -17.76 45.67 -7.29
N VAL A 202 -18.56 46.66 -6.86
CA VAL A 202 -18.80 46.93 -5.44
C VAL A 202 -19.50 45.76 -4.75
N GLU A 203 -20.46 45.10 -5.41
CA GLU A 203 -21.10 43.91 -4.85
C GLU A 203 -20.13 42.74 -4.72
N LEU A 204 -19.31 42.48 -5.74
CA LEU A 204 -18.27 41.45 -5.70
C LEU A 204 -17.27 41.72 -4.58
N GLN A 205 -16.85 42.96 -4.40
CA GLN A 205 -15.97 43.35 -3.29
C GLN A 205 -16.61 43.01 -1.93
N LYS A 206 -17.91 43.26 -1.75
CA LYS A 206 -18.63 42.89 -0.52
C LYS A 206 -18.67 41.37 -0.31
N TYR A 207 -18.85 40.59 -1.37
CA TYR A 207 -18.83 39.13 -1.27
C TYR A 207 -17.45 38.60 -0.91
N VAL A 208 -16.38 39.16 -1.50
CA VAL A 208 -14.99 38.81 -1.15
C VAL A 208 -14.73 39.08 0.33
N ASN A 209 -15.08 40.27 0.82
CA ASN A 209 -14.86 40.63 2.23
C ASN A 209 -15.63 39.70 3.19
N LYS A 210 -16.89 39.37 2.88
CA LYS A 210 -17.67 38.42 3.69
C LYS A 210 -17.07 37.02 3.67
N PHE A 211 -16.50 36.62 2.55
CA PHE A 211 -15.85 35.32 2.44
C PHE A 211 -14.55 35.28 3.23
N GLU A 212 -13.78 36.37 3.24
CA GLU A 212 -12.59 36.49 4.10
C GLU A 212 -12.96 36.43 5.58
N GLU A 213 -13.98 37.17 6.01
CA GLU A 213 -14.50 37.11 7.40
C GLU A 213 -14.93 35.69 7.78
N PHE A 214 -15.67 35.01 6.89
CA PHE A 214 -16.06 33.61 7.10
C PHE A 214 -14.84 32.68 7.25
N LEU A 215 -13.79 32.87 6.43
CA LEU A 215 -12.56 32.08 6.54
C LEU A 215 -11.81 32.33 7.85
N GLU A 216 -11.81 33.57 8.34
CA GLU A 216 -11.19 33.92 9.63
C GLU A 216 -11.92 33.26 10.80
N GLU A 217 -13.26 33.29 10.80
CA GLU A 217 -14.10 32.61 11.79
C GLU A 217 -13.85 31.10 11.76
N ASP A 218 -13.95 30.45 10.60
CA ASP A 218 -13.73 29.01 10.44
C ASP A 218 -12.31 28.60 10.87
N TYR A 219 -11.30 29.42 10.55
CA TYR A 219 -9.93 29.18 10.98
C TYR A 219 -9.81 29.27 12.50
N SER A 220 -10.41 30.30 13.12
CA SER A 220 -10.40 30.47 14.57
C SER A 220 -11.06 29.30 15.28
N THR A 221 -12.23 28.85 14.82
CA THR A 221 -12.93 27.69 15.39
C THR A 221 -12.14 26.40 15.20
N THR A 222 -11.56 26.21 14.02
CA THR A 222 -10.74 25.02 13.72
C THR A 222 -9.50 24.96 14.60
N MET A 223 -8.81 26.09 14.78
CA MET A 223 -7.65 26.16 15.68
C MET A 223 -8.06 25.87 17.13
N ALA A 224 -9.17 26.41 17.61
CA ALA A 224 -9.66 26.11 18.96
C ALA A 224 -9.93 24.61 19.15
N LEU A 225 -10.60 23.96 18.19
CA LEU A 225 -10.87 22.52 18.23
C LEU A 225 -9.59 21.68 18.20
N ILE A 226 -8.60 22.07 17.39
CA ILE A 226 -7.29 21.40 17.37
C ILE A 226 -6.61 21.52 18.72
N THR A 227 -6.57 22.71 19.31
CA THR A 227 -5.94 22.91 20.62
C THR A 227 -6.61 22.10 21.72
N GLU A 228 -7.95 22.00 21.69
CA GLU A 228 -8.70 21.17 22.64
C GLU A 228 -8.40 19.68 22.43
N SER A 229 -8.36 19.22 21.19
CA SER A 229 -8.01 17.83 20.85
C SER A 229 -6.60 17.48 21.30
N ASP A 230 -5.62 18.35 21.07
CA ASP A 230 -4.23 18.13 21.48
C ASP A 230 -4.09 18.10 23.01
N GLN A 231 -4.87 18.94 23.72
CA GLN A 231 -4.91 18.94 25.17
C GLN A 231 -5.51 17.63 25.71
N GLN A 232 -6.62 17.16 25.14
CA GLN A 232 -7.25 15.89 25.51
C GLN A 232 -6.32 14.71 25.22
N GLN A 233 -5.62 14.73 24.08
CA GLN A 233 -4.64 13.70 23.74
C GLN A 233 -3.48 13.67 24.75
N SER A 234 -2.93 14.83 25.11
CA SER A 234 -1.86 14.93 26.10
C SER A 234 -2.29 14.37 27.47
N GLN A 235 -3.51 14.69 27.92
CA GLN A 235 -4.08 14.13 29.14
C GLN A 235 -4.25 12.61 29.06
N ALA A 236 -4.72 12.08 27.92
CA ALA A 236 -4.86 10.65 27.73
C ALA A 236 -3.49 9.93 27.76
N ASP A 237 -2.46 10.54 27.19
CA ASP A 237 -1.09 10.02 27.22
C ASP A 237 -0.54 9.97 28.66
N GLU A 238 -0.74 11.03 29.46
CA GLU A 238 -0.38 11.04 30.88
C GLU A 238 -1.07 9.91 31.66
N GLN A 239 -2.37 9.69 31.44
CA GLN A 239 -3.09 8.58 32.09
C GLN A 239 -2.58 7.21 31.62
N ASN A 240 -2.26 7.07 30.34
CA ASN A 240 -1.69 5.82 29.81
C ASN A 240 -0.33 5.52 30.43
N GLU A 241 0.54 6.52 30.61
CA GLU A 241 1.81 6.34 31.30
C GLU A 241 1.61 5.86 32.74
N ILE A 242 0.64 6.43 33.46
CA ILE A 242 0.27 5.99 34.81
C ILE A 242 -0.19 4.53 34.79
N LEU A 243 -1.06 4.15 33.85
CA LEU A 243 -1.54 2.77 33.72
C LEU A 243 -0.42 1.78 33.38
N LEU A 244 0.52 2.16 32.51
CA LEU A 244 1.67 1.32 32.16
C LEU A 244 2.60 1.12 33.38
N ASN A 245 2.84 2.19 34.14
CA ASN A 245 3.63 2.11 35.37
C ASN A 245 2.95 1.21 36.40
N LEU A 246 1.64 1.38 36.62
CA LEU A 246 0.87 0.54 37.55
C LEU A 246 0.83 -0.91 37.10
N SER A 247 0.67 -1.17 35.80
CA SER A 247 0.74 -2.53 35.23
C SER A 247 2.12 -3.17 35.43
N LYS A 248 3.20 -2.39 35.36
CA LYS A 248 4.56 -2.87 35.60
C LYS A 248 4.77 -3.20 37.09
N GLU A 249 4.31 -2.33 37.99
CA GLU A 249 4.34 -2.59 39.43
C GLU A 249 3.53 -3.84 39.78
N PHE A 250 2.30 -3.96 39.25
CA PHE A 250 1.46 -5.14 39.41
C PHE A 250 2.16 -6.41 38.91
N GLY A 251 2.75 -6.37 37.72
CA GLY A 251 3.52 -7.49 37.18
C GLY A 251 4.73 -7.87 38.05
N SER A 252 5.42 -6.89 38.63
CA SER A 252 6.52 -7.16 39.56
C SER A 252 6.02 -7.86 40.83
N ILE A 253 4.95 -7.36 41.45
CA ILE A 253 4.34 -7.97 42.63
C ILE A 253 3.87 -9.38 42.30
N GLN A 254 3.21 -9.56 41.16
CA GLN A 254 2.75 -10.86 40.69
C GLN A 254 3.89 -11.87 40.57
N SER A 255 5.04 -11.47 39.99
CA SER A 255 6.21 -12.34 39.90
C SER A 255 6.80 -12.67 41.27
N THR A 256 6.82 -11.72 42.21
CA THR A 256 7.28 -11.99 43.58
C THR A 256 6.35 -12.96 44.31
N VAL A 257 5.04 -12.84 44.12
CA VAL A 257 4.05 -13.76 44.70
C VAL A 257 4.24 -15.18 44.17
N PHE A 258 4.39 -15.35 42.85
CA PHE A 258 4.66 -16.68 42.28
C PHE A 258 5.97 -17.29 42.81
N ASN A 259 7.04 -16.50 42.91
CA ASN A 259 8.30 -16.98 43.47
C ASN A 259 8.17 -17.39 44.96
N LEU A 260 7.34 -16.69 45.73
CA LEU A 260 7.09 -17.02 47.13
C LEU A 260 6.21 -18.26 47.26
N GLU A 261 5.20 -18.44 46.41
CA GLU A 261 4.41 -19.66 46.37
C GLU A 261 5.26 -20.87 46.02
N GLU A 262 6.12 -20.78 45.01
CA GLU A 262 6.97 -21.90 44.62
C GLU A 262 7.87 -22.31 45.78
N LYS A 263 8.46 -21.33 46.49
CA LYS A 263 9.23 -21.58 47.71
C LYS A 263 8.39 -22.21 48.81
N TRP A 264 7.18 -21.73 49.05
CA TRP A 264 6.28 -22.28 50.07
C TRP A 264 5.90 -23.74 49.76
N ARG A 265 5.56 -24.06 48.51
CA ARG A 265 5.27 -25.45 48.08
C ARG A 265 6.48 -26.36 48.23
N ASN A 266 7.67 -25.88 47.87
CA ASN A 266 8.90 -26.62 48.10
C ASN A 266 9.12 -26.87 49.60
N CYS A 267 8.92 -25.87 50.46
CA CYS A 267 9.00 -26.02 51.91
C CYS A 267 7.98 -27.04 52.44
N LYS A 268 6.73 -27.04 51.95
CA LYS A 268 5.71 -28.02 52.32
C LYS A 268 6.06 -29.44 51.88
N MET A 269 6.57 -29.58 50.65
CA MET A 269 7.09 -30.85 50.14
C MET A 269 8.22 -31.38 51.04
N TYR A 270 9.18 -30.52 51.42
CA TYR A 270 10.27 -30.89 52.32
C TYR A 270 9.77 -31.23 53.72
N GLN A 271 8.86 -30.44 54.28
CA GLN A 271 8.25 -30.71 55.59
C GLN A 271 7.60 -32.10 55.60
N LYS A 272 6.79 -32.40 54.59
CA LYS A 272 6.12 -33.70 54.48
C LYS A 272 7.10 -34.85 54.29
N PHE A 273 8.12 -34.66 53.45
CA PHE A 273 9.17 -35.65 53.29
C PHE A 273 9.91 -35.92 54.61
N LEU A 274 10.22 -34.89 55.40
CA LEU A 274 10.87 -35.04 56.70
C LEU A 274 9.97 -35.79 57.70
N TYR A 275 8.66 -35.56 57.68
CA TYR A 275 7.72 -36.36 58.47
C TYR A 275 7.68 -37.83 58.03
N LEU A 276 7.68 -38.11 56.72
CA LEU A 276 7.69 -39.49 56.22
C LEU A 276 8.96 -40.27 56.56
N VAL A 277 10.08 -39.59 56.77
CA VAL A 277 11.35 -40.23 57.15
C VAL A 277 11.53 -40.29 58.68
N SER A 278 10.76 -39.52 59.46
CA SER A 278 10.84 -39.56 60.92
C SER A 278 10.28 -40.87 61.49
N PRO A 279 10.82 -41.36 62.63
CA PRO A 279 10.34 -42.58 63.28
C PRO A 279 8.85 -42.53 63.63
N MET A 280 8.16 -43.67 63.49
CA MET A 280 6.71 -43.76 63.70
C MET A 280 6.28 -43.31 65.11
N ASP A 281 7.05 -43.69 66.14
CA ASP A 281 6.77 -43.35 67.54
C ASP A 281 6.72 -41.84 67.80
N TRP A 282 7.55 -41.08 67.07
CA TRP A 282 7.57 -39.63 67.18
C TRP A 282 6.47 -38.98 66.33
N ARG A 283 6.18 -39.57 65.16
CA ARG A 283 5.15 -39.13 64.22
C ARG A 283 3.75 -39.16 64.82
N GLU A 284 3.43 -40.17 65.64
CA GLU A 284 2.08 -40.31 66.23
C GLU A 284 1.60 -39.10 67.05
N ASN A 285 2.54 -38.41 67.71
CA ASN A 285 2.22 -37.28 68.58
C ASN A 285 2.35 -35.92 67.89
N HIS A 286 3.24 -35.79 66.90
CA HIS A 286 3.67 -34.49 66.34
C HIS A 286 3.35 -34.33 64.84
N ASP A 287 2.93 -35.38 64.13
CA ASP A 287 2.61 -35.27 62.72
C ASP A 287 1.19 -34.77 62.51
N PHE A 288 1.12 -33.57 61.96
CA PHE A 288 -0.12 -32.94 61.54
C PHE A 288 -0.88 -33.79 60.50
N TYR A 289 -0.18 -34.38 59.53
CA TYR A 289 -0.81 -35.12 58.44
C TYR A 289 -1.41 -36.44 58.93
N LEU A 290 -0.73 -37.13 59.85
CA LEU A 290 -1.25 -38.36 60.48
C LEU A 290 -2.47 -38.09 61.38
N ARG A 291 -2.50 -36.93 62.04
CA ARG A 291 -3.67 -36.47 62.83
C ARG A 291 -4.87 -36.15 61.94
N GLN A 292 -4.63 -35.58 60.76
CA GLN A 292 -5.66 -35.24 59.79
C GLN A 292 -6.19 -36.49 59.05
N GLU A 293 -5.32 -37.43 58.68
CA GLU A 293 -5.65 -38.69 57.99
C GLU A 293 -6.42 -39.71 58.85
N LYS A 294 -6.41 -39.61 60.19
CA LYS A 294 -7.31 -40.42 61.04
C LYS A 294 -8.81 -40.16 60.78
N SER A 295 -9.16 -39.08 60.06
CA SER A 295 -10.53 -38.76 59.67
C SER A 295 -10.94 -39.27 58.28
N ASN A 296 -9.99 -39.61 57.40
CA ASN A 296 -10.24 -40.06 56.03
C ASN A 296 -9.28 -41.21 55.64
N GLU A 297 -9.82 -42.41 55.40
CA GLU A 297 -9.08 -43.62 55.05
C GLU A 297 -8.25 -43.47 53.76
N SER A 298 -6.95 -43.78 53.82
CA SER A 298 -6.16 -44.56 52.83
C SER A 298 -4.66 -44.24 52.98
N ILE A 299 -3.96 -45.08 53.74
CA ILE A 299 -2.49 -45.05 53.88
C ILE A 299 -1.91 -45.72 52.63
N GLY A 300 -1.73 -44.97 51.54
CA GLY A 300 -1.14 -45.57 50.35
C GLY A 300 -1.20 -44.81 49.03
N ASP A 301 -1.86 -43.66 48.93
CA ASP A 301 -1.97 -42.98 47.64
C ASP A 301 -0.75 -42.08 47.34
N PRO A 302 -0.04 -42.30 46.21
CA PRO A 302 0.97 -41.36 45.68
C PRO A 302 0.42 -39.95 45.43
N SER A 303 -0.91 -39.79 45.46
CA SER A 303 -1.66 -38.58 45.19
C SER A 303 -1.45 -37.47 46.22
N VAL A 304 -1.00 -37.78 47.43
CA VAL A 304 -0.84 -36.74 48.47
C VAL A 304 0.37 -35.83 48.20
N PHE A 305 1.30 -36.21 47.32
CA PHE A 305 2.34 -35.31 46.79
C PHE A 305 1.88 -34.57 45.52
N GLU A 306 0.78 -34.98 44.88
CA GLU A 306 0.26 -34.33 43.68
C GLU A 306 -0.31 -32.95 43.99
N ARG A 307 -0.91 -32.75 45.17
CA ARG A 307 -1.40 -31.43 45.62
C ARG A 307 -0.31 -30.35 45.64
N PHE A 308 0.95 -30.74 45.87
CA PHE A 308 2.08 -29.83 45.91
C PHE A 308 3.00 -29.92 44.68
N LYS A 309 2.78 -30.89 43.77
CA LYS A 309 3.45 -30.93 42.46
C LYS A 309 2.78 -29.91 41.52
N LEU A 310 3.57 -29.36 40.59
CA LEU A 310 3.06 -28.40 39.63
C LEU A 310 1.88 -29.03 38.90
N ALA A 311 0.76 -28.31 38.83
CA ALA A 311 -0.43 -28.76 38.11
C ALA A 311 -0.02 -29.28 36.71
N PRO A 312 -0.62 -30.38 36.22
CA PRO A 312 -0.29 -30.90 34.91
C PRO A 312 -0.51 -29.80 33.85
N VAL A 313 0.44 -29.71 32.92
CA VAL A 313 0.52 -28.69 31.86
C VAL A 313 -0.85 -28.48 31.21
N GLY A 314 -1.55 -27.39 31.54
CA GLY A 314 -2.84 -27.06 30.95
C GLY A 314 -3.78 -26.22 31.83
N GLU A 315 -3.69 -26.35 33.16
CA GLU A 315 -4.51 -25.55 34.08
C GLU A 315 -3.65 -24.48 34.75
N VAL A 316 -3.71 -23.25 34.23
CA VAL A 316 -3.15 -22.08 34.93
C VAL A 316 -4.05 -21.85 36.15
N GLN A 317 -3.63 -22.35 37.31
CA GLN A 317 -4.29 -22.00 38.56
C GLN A 317 -4.26 -20.48 38.70
N SER A 318 -5.44 -19.86 38.77
CA SER A 318 -5.55 -18.42 39.00
C SER A 318 -4.83 -18.08 40.31
N LEU A 319 -4.04 -17.01 40.31
CA LEU A 319 -3.29 -16.54 41.48
C LEU A 319 -4.20 -16.35 42.71
N ALA A 320 -5.48 -16.02 42.50
CA ALA A 320 -6.48 -15.96 43.56
C ALA A 320 -6.68 -17.32 44.26
N ASN A 321 -6.90 -18.40 43.50
CA ASN A 321 -7.12 -19.74 44.04
C ASN A 321 -5.90 -20.24 44.84
N LEU A 322 -4.70 -19.84 44.40
CA LEU A 322 -3.44 -20.19 45.04
C LEU A 322 -3.25 -19.44 46.36
N ILE A 323 -3.67 -18.17 46.41
CA ILE A 323 -3.68 -17.39 47.66
C ILE A 323 -4.70 -17.98 48.64
N ASP A 324 -5.89 -18.34 48.18
CA ASP A 324 -6.94 -18.93 49.03
C ASP A 324 -6.45 -20.24 49.68
N GLN A 325 -5.79 -21.13 48.91
CA GLN A 325 -5.16 -22.34 49.44
C GLN A 325 -4.07 -22.05 50.48
N PHE A 326 -3.25 -21.02 50.25
CA PHE A 326 -2.21 -20.62 51.20
C PHE A 326 -2.83 -20.12 52.52
N VAL A 327 -3.90 -19.32 52.44
CA VAL A 327 -4.60 -18.79 53.62
C VAL A 327 -5.25 -19.93 54.42
N GLU A 328 -5.96 -20.84 53.75
CA GLU A 328 -6.54 -22.03 54.39
C GLU A 328 -5.46 -22.89 55.08
N ASP A 329 -4.31 -23.11 54.44
CA ASP A 329 -3.23 -23.91 55.02
C ASP A 329 -2.54 -23.21 56.21
N VAL A 330 -2.47 -21.87 56.23
CA VAL A 330 -1.91 -21.09 57.35
C VAL A 330 -2.87 -21.08 58.54
N GLU A 331 -4.18 -20.99 58.31
CA GLU A 331 -5.19 -21.01 59.39
C GLU A 331 -5.32 -22.38 60.06
N MET A 332 -5.08 -23.45 59.31
CA MET A 332 -5.26 -24.83 59.80
C MET A 332 -4.03 -25.43 60.46
N GLN A 333 -2.83 -24.84 60.33
CA GLN A 333 -1.58 -25.47 60.77
C GLN A 333 -0.90 -24.75 61.95
N ASP A 334 -0.51 -25.54 62.94
CA ASP A 334 0.38 -25.14 64.04
C ASP A 334 1.85 -25.07 63.59
N GLU A 335 2.72 -24.48 64.43
CA GLU A 335 4.17 -24.39 64.16
C GLU A 335 4.77 -25.79 63.89
N PRO A 336 5.49 -25.99 62.78
CA PRO A 336 5.98 -27.31 62.40
C PRO A 336 7.15 -27.74 63.28
N GLU A 337 6.91 -28.70 64.16
CA GLU A 337 7.97 -29.37 64.91
C GLU A 337 8.72 -30.36 64.01
N LEU A 338 10.04 -30.41 64.12
CA LEU A 338 10.90 -31.26 63.30
C LEU A 338 11.72 -32.20 64.19
N PHE A 339 11.77 -33.48 63.81
CA PHE A 339 12.59 -34.48 64.51
C PHE A 339 14.09 -34.31 64.24
N PHE A 340 14.44 -33.96 63.01
CA PHE A 340 15.82 -33.84 62.57
C PHE A 340 16.33 -32.41 62.76
N THR A 341 17.40 -32.25 63.53
CA THR A 341 18.07 -30.95 63.74
C THR A 341 19.27 -30.76 62.84
N GLU A 342 19.93 -31.86 62.43
CA GLU A 342 21.12 -31.82 61.56
C GLU A 342 20.90 -32.64 60.26
N PRO A 343 21.33 -32.13 59.09
CA PRO A 343 21.18 -32.85 57.81
C PRO A 343 21.84 -34.24 57.78
N ASN A 344 22.94 -34.41 58.53
CA ASN A 344 23.67 -35.68 58.60
C ASN A 344 22.84 -36.81 59.21
N GLN A 345 21.83 -36.49 60.04
CA GLN A 345 20.94 -37.49 60.63
C GLN A 345 20.06 -38.15 59.55
N LEU A 346 19.63 -37.39 58.54
CA LEU A 346 18.84 -37.92 57.43
C LEU A 346 19.64 -38.91 56.59
N LEU A 347 20.91 -38.61 56.30
CA LEU A 347 21.79 -39.53 55.56
C LEU A 347 21.98 -40.86 56.30
N LYS A 348 22.04 -40.84 57.63
CA LYS A 348 22.09 -42.07 58.43
C LYS A 348 20.81 -42.89 58.27
N VAL A 349 19.64 -42.26 58.29
CA VAL A 349 18.37 -42.95 58.04
C VAL A 349 18.33 -43.57 56.64
N PHE A 350 18.80 -42.85 55.62
CA PHE A 350 18.89 -43.42 54.27
C PHE A 350 19.83 -44.62 54.20
N SER A 351 21.03 -44.53 54.79
CA SER A 351 21.95 -45.68 54.83
C SER A 351 21.36 -46.88 55.57
N PHE A 352 20.52 -46.64 56.59
CA PHE A 352 19.81 -47.70 57.31
C PHE A 352 18.71 -48.33 56.44
N ILE A 353 17.92 -47.52 55.73
CA ILE A 353 16.89 -48.00 54.79
C ILE A 353 17.53 -48.77 53.63
N GLU A 354 18.66 -48.29 53.08
CA GLU A 354 19.41 -49.01 52.04
C GLU A 354 19.89 -50.37 52.53
N LEU A 355 20.44 -50.44 53.74
CA LEU A 355 20.87 -51.69 54.36
C LEU A 355 19.68 -52.63 54.62
N GLN A 356 18.55 -52.09 55.08
CA GLN A 356 17.33 -52.86 55.29
C GLN A 356 16.79 -53.42 53.96
N ASN A 357 16.72 -52.58 52.92
CA ASN A 357 16.29 -52.99 51.59
C ASN A 357 17.20 -54.07 51.02
N LEU A 358 18.52 -53.93 51.19
CA LEU A 358 19.50 -54.94 50.80
C LEU A 358 19.26 -56.27 51.55
N ASN A 359 19.07 -56.22 52.87
CA ASN A 359 18.78 -57.41 53.67
C ASN A 359 17.45 -58.07 53.24
N THR A 360 16.41 -57.29 52.96
CA THR A 360 15.13 -57.85 52.47
C THR A 360 15.27 -58.50 51.10
N LEU A 361 16.07 -57.90 50.21
CA LEU A 361 16.36 -58.47 48.90
C LEU A 361 17.11 -59.81 49.05
N LEU A 362 18.14 -59.84 49.91
CA LEU A 362 18.90 -61.04 50.19
C LEU A 362 18.00 -62.15 50.76
N HIS A 363 17.16 -61.84 51.75
CA HIS A 363 16.22 -62.82 52.29
C HIS A 363 15.20 -63.30 51.24
N SER A 364 14.74 -62.43 50.33
CA SER A 364 13.86 -62.85 49.25
C SER A 364 14.55 -63.81 48.27
N GLU A 365 15.85 -63.63 48.03
CA GLU A 365 16.65 -64.50 47.19
C GLU A 365 16.94 -65.85 47.89
N GLU A 366 17.32 -65.81 49.16
CA GLU A 366 17.55 -67.00 50.00
C GLU A 366 16.29 -67.87 50.14
N LEU A 367 15.12 -67.24 50.29
CA LEU A 367 13.83 -67.93 50.42
C LEU A 367 13.24 -68.39 49.08
N ALA A 368 13.78 -67.94 47.94
CA ALA A 368 13.27 -68.30 46.62
C ALA A 368 13.33 -69.83 46.38
N VAL A 369 14.46 -70.46 46.71
CA VAL A 369 14.67 -71.89 46.49
C VAL A 369 13.81 -72.76 47.44
N PRO A 370 13.78 -72.52 48.76
CA PRO A 370 12.85 -73.23 49.65
C PRO A 370 11.38 -73.06 49.26
N LEU A 371 10.97 -71.87 48.81
CA LEU A 371 9.59 -71.64 48.35
C LEU A 371 9.27 -72.45 47.09
N GLU A 372 10.20 -72.55 46.14
CA GLU A 372 10.03 -73.37 44.95
C GLU A 372 9.90 -74.86 45.32
N GLN A 373 10.72 -75.34 46.25
CA GLN A 373 10.64 -76.72 46.77
C GLN A 373 9.31 -76.99 47.49
N VAL A 374 8.85 -76.07 48.35
CA VAL A 374 7.54 -76.20 49.02
C VAL A 374 6.41 -76.20 47.98
N LYS A 375 6.50 -75.36 46.96
CA LYS A 375 5.52 -75.30 45.87
C LYS A 375 5.48 -76.59 45.05
N GLU A 376 6.63 -77.19 44.77
CA GLU A 376 6.72 -78.50 44.12
C GLU A 376 6.17 -79.63 45.01
N ALA A 377 6.51 -79.62 46.30
CA ALA A 377 5.98 -80.58 47.27
C ALA A 377 4.45 -80.46 47.41
N MET A 378 3.90 -79.24 47.45
CA MET A 378 2.45 -79.01 47.43
C MET A 378 1.80 -79.59 46.17
N LYS A 379 2.38 -79.35 44.99
CA LYS A 379 1.87 -79.95 43.74
C LYS A 379 1.90 -81.48 43.76
N TYR A 380 2.96 -82.06 44.32
CA TYR A 380 3.07 -83.52 44.47
C TYR A 380 2.01 -84.07 45.43
N ILE A 381 1.83 -83.43 46.59
CA ILE A 381 0.82 -83.78 47.59
C ILE A 381 -0.59 -83.66 47.01
N GLU A 382 -0.89 -82.56 46.31
CA GLU A 382 -2.18 -82.34 45.64
C GLU A 382 -2.46 -83.44 44.62
N LYS A 383 -1.47 -83.82 43.81
CA LYS A 383 -1.60 -84.93 42.86
C LYS A 383 -1.80 -86.28 43.55
N SER A 384 -1.09 -86.54 44.63
CA SER A 384 -1.25 -87.77 45.44
C SER A 384 -2.63 -87.85 46.07
N PHE A 385 -3.12 -86.77 46.67
CA PHE A 385 -4.46 -86.69 47.23
C PHE A 385 -5.53 -86.88 46.16
N ASN A 386 -5.41 -86.23 44.99
CA ASN A 386 -6.35 -86.45 43.90
C ASN A 386 -6.38 -87.91 43.44
N ASN A 387 -5.22 -88.57 43.35
CA ASN A 387 -5.14 -89.99 43.02
C ASN A 387 -5.76 -90.89 44.12
N GLN A 388 -5.57 -90.56 45.40
CA GLN A 388 -6.20 -91.28 46.51
C GLN A 388 -7.71 -91.08 46.50
N VAL A 389 -8.18 -89.86 46.25
CA VAL A 389 -9.61 -89.56 46.10
C VAL A 389 -10.20 -90.37 44.96
N THR A 390 -9.56 -90.42 43.79
CA THR A 390 -10.04 -91.24 42.67
C THR A 390 -10.00 -92.74 42.99
N SER A 391 -8.97 -93.23 43.68
CA SER A 391 -8.88 -94.64 44.08
C SER A 391 -9.97 -95.03 45.08
N LEU A 392 -10.25 -94.17 46.06
CA LEU A 392 -11.35 -94.36 47.01
C LEU A 392 -12.71 -94.30 46.30
N GLN A 393 -12.84 -93.43 45.30
CA GLN A 393 -14.02 -93.37 44.44
C GLN A 393 -14.21 -94.69 43.67
N ASP A 394 -13.14 -95.23 43.07
CA ASP A 394 -13.16 -96.50 42.35
C ASP A 394 -13.45 -97.70 43.28
N GLU A 395 -12.95 -97.68 44.51
CA GLU A 395 -13.27 -98.69 45.53
C GLU A 395 -14.74 -98.61 45.97
N ILE A 396 -15.28 -97.42 46.18
CA ILE A 396 -16.70 -97.20 46.45
C ILE A 396 -17.54 -97.70 45.27
N ASP A 397 -17.20 -97.33 44.03
CA ASP A 397 -17.91 -97.75 42.83
C ASP A 397 -17.87 -99.28 42.64
N ASN A 398 -16.76 -99.95 42.99
CA ASN A 398 -16.67 -101.41 42.94
C ASN A 398 -17.49 -102.08 44.04
N LEU A 399 -17.50 -101.54 45.27
CA LEU A 399 -18.37 -102.04 46.34
C LEU A 399 -19.86 -101.81 46.02
N GLU A 400 -20.21 -100.69 45.41
CA GLU A 400 -21.57 -100.44 44.89
C GLU A 400 -21.96 -101.46 43.81
N ARG A 401 -21.01 -101.88 42.95
CA ARG A 401 -21.23 -102.95 41.97
C ARG A 401 -21.30 -104.35 42.56
N GLU A 402 -20.71 -104.61 43.73
CA GLU A 402 -20.83 -105.91 44.41
C GLU A 402 -22.13 -106.03 45.25
N ILE A 403 -22.78 -104.90 45.55
CA ILE A 403 -24.03 -104.84 46.33
C ILE A 403 -25.30 -104.87 45.43
N MET A 404 -25.15 -104.65 44.12
CA MET A 404 -26.20 -104.81 43.09
C MET A 404 -26.03 -106.11 42.31
#